data_AF-A0A140LHQ7-F1
#
_entry.id   AF-A0A140LHQ7-F1
#
_cell.length_a   1.000
_cell.length_b   1.000
_cell.length_c   1.000
_cell.angle_alpha   90.00
_cell.angle_beta   90.00
_cell.angle_gamma   90.00
#
_symmetry.space_group_name_H-M   'P 1'
#
loop_
_entity.id
_entity.type
_entity.pdbx_description
1 polymer ?
#
loop_
_entity_poly.entity_id
_entity_poly.type
_entity_poly.pdbx_seq_one_letter_code
_entity_poly.pdbx_strand_id
1 'polypeptide(L)'
;MSPATPVPPDSILESPFEEMALVRGGWLWRQSSILRRWKRNWFALWLDGTLGYYHDETAQDEEDRVVIHFNVRDIKVGQECQDVQPPEGR
;
A
#
# COMPACT_ATOMS: atom_id res chain seq x y z
N MET A 1 -53.03 0.57 6.65
CA MET A 1 -51.87 0.09 5.86
C MET A 1 -51.07 1.33 5.52
N SER A 2 -49.94 1.57 6.19
CA SER A 2 -49.08 2.73 5.89
C SER A 2 -48.28 2.44 4.62
N PRO A 3 -48.04 3.44 3.74
CA PRO A 3 -47.23 3.23 2.54
C PRO A 3 -45.76 3.05 2.94
N ALA A 4 -45.09 2.10 2.30
CA ALA A 4 -43.64 1.94 2.43
C ALA A 4 -42.95 3.14 1.78
N THR A 5 -42.11 3.84 2.54
CA THR A 5 -41.27 4.93 2.04
C THR A 5 -40.31 4.39 0.97
N PRO A 6 -40.12 5.07 -0.17
CA PRO A 6 -39.13 4.66 -1.16
C PRO A 6 -37.72 4.82 -0.56
N VAL A 7 -36.94 3.75 -0.58
CA VAL A 7 -35.52 3.81 -0.20
C VAL A 7 -34.79 4.64 -1.27
N PRO A 8 -34.00 5.67 -0.89
CA PRO A 8 -33.28 6.50 -1.86
C PRO A 8 -32.26 5.66 -2.65
N PRO A 9 -32.07 5.95 -3.96
CA PRO A 9 -31.24 5.15 -4.87
C PRO A 9 -29.74 5.15 -4.52
N ASP A 10 -29.27 6.11 -3.71
CA ASP A 10 -27.86 6.24 -3.33
C ASP A 10 -27.43 5.29 -2.19
N SER A 11 -28.35 4.45 -1.68
CA SER A 11 -28.03 3.48 -0.62
C SER A 11 -27.46 2.15 -1.15
N ILE A 12 -27.30 2.02 -2.47
CA ILE A 12 -26.71 0.84 -3.10
C ILE A 12 -25.25 1.15 -3.46
N LEU A 13 -24.35 0.74 -2.56
CA LEU A 13 -22.90 0.57 -2.77
C LEU A 13 -22.02 1.82 -2.71
N GLU A 14 -21.92 2.49 -1.56
CA GLU A 14 -20.57 2.74 -1.05
C GLU A 14 -20.14 1.44 -0.36
N SER A 15 -19.66 0.52 -1.19
CA SER A 15 -19.13 -0.74 -0.70
C SER A 15 -17.90 -0.40 0.17
N PRO A 16 -17.82 -0.83 1.45
CA PRO A 16 -16.60 -0.67 2.24
C PRO A 16 -15.38 -1.37 1.59
N PHE A 17 -15.63 -2.18 0.55
CA PHE A 17 -14.60 -2.82 -0.27
C PHE A 17 -14.07 -1.95 -1.42
N GLU A 18 -14.70 -0.83 -1.78
CA GLU A 18 -14.10 0.14 -2.72
C GLU A 18 -12.92 0.88 -2.09
N GLU A 19 -12.93 1.09 -0.77
CA GLU A 19 -11.81 1.72 -0.04
C GLU A 19 -10.55 0.83 0.00
N MET A 20 -10.73 -0.50 -0.10
CA MET A 20 -9.66 -1.50 -0.04
C MET A 20 -9.31 -2.12 -1.40
N ALA A 21 -9.51 -1.43 -2.52
CA ALA A 21 -9.08 -2.00 -3.80
C ALA A 21 -7.56 -1.85 -3.98
N LEU A 22 -6.91 -2.94 -4.37
CA LEU A 22 -5.50 -2.95 -4.72
C LEU A 22 -5.28 -2.19 -6.03
N VAL A 23 -4.51 -1.10 -6.00
CA VAL A 23 -4.09 -0.34 -7.18
C VAL A 23 -2.95 -1.06 -7.89
N ARG A 24 -1.93 -1.45 -7.12
CA ARG A 24 -0.75 -2.14 -7.64
C ARG A 24 -0.08 -2.96 -6.54
N GLY A 25 0.29 -4.19 -6.89
CA GLY A 25 1.10 -5.07 -6.05
C GLY A 25 2.41 -5.45 -6.73
N GLY A 26 3.47 -5.64 -5.96
CA GLY A 26 4.75 -6.06 -6.51
C GLY A 26 5.82 -6.38 -5.46
N TRP A 27 6.77 -7.24 -5.85
CA TRP A 27 7.94 -7.53 -5.04
C TRP A 27 8.98 -6.42 -5.17
N LEU A 28 9.41 -5.86 -4.04
CA LEU A 28 10.51 -4.91 -3.97
C LEU A 28 11.51 -5.29 -2.88
N TRP A 29 12.73 -4.78 -3.03
CA TRP A 29 13.73 -4.83 -1.98
C TRP A 29 13.54 -3.63 -1.05
N ARG A 30 13.49 -3.90 0.25
CA ARG A 30 13.39 -2.91 1.31
C ARG A 30 14.60 -2.99 2.21
N GLN A 31 15.18 -1.85 2.55
CA GLN A 31 16.23 -1.79 3.56
C GLN A 31 15.60 -1.64 4.94
N SER A 32 15.94 -2.52 5.87
CA SER A 32 15.46 -2.43 7.26
C SER A 32 16.06 -1.20 7.96
N SER A 33 15.26 -0.53 8.80
CA SER A 33 15.66 0.71 9.48
C SER A 33 16.75 0.50 10.55
N ILE A 34 16.73 -0.66 11.22
CA ILE A 34 17.65 -0.99 12.33
C ILE A 34 18.94 -1.61 11.79
N LEU A 35 18.85 -2.75 11.10
CA LEU A 35 20.01 -3.53 10.68
C LEU A 35 20.55 -3.16 9.29
N ARG A 36 19.85 -2.27 8.55
CA ARG A 36 20.24 -1.82 7.20
C ARG A 36 20.41 -2.94 6.17
N ARG A 37 19.80 -4.10 6.44
CA ARG A 37 19.78 -5.24 5.52
C ARG A 37 18.65 -5.11 4.52
N TRP A 38 18.92 -5.54 3.29
CA TRP A 38 17.92 -5.68 2.25
C TRP A 38 17.09 -6.94 2.47
N LYS A 39 15.76 -6.78 2.51
CA LYS A 39 14.77 -7.85 2.58
C LYS A 39 13.83 -7.72 1.40
N ARG A 40 13.39 -8.85 0.84
CA ARG A 40 12.38 -8.88 -0.20
C ARG A 40 11.02 -8.87 0.49
N ASN A 41 10.17 -7.91 0.15
CA ASN A 41 8.82 -7.76 0.67
C ASN A 41 7.84 -7.58 -0.48
N TRP A 42 6.60 -8.04 -0.29
CA TRP A 42 5.50 -7.72 -1.18
C TRP A 42 4.93 -6.36 -0.79
N PHE A 43 4.85 -5.44 -1.73
CA PHE A 43 4.27 -4.12 -1.53
C PHE A 43 2.91 -4.06 -2.20
N ALA A 44 1.92 -3.51 -1.49
CA ALA A 44 0.58 -3.29 -1.99
C ALA A 44 0.19 -1.81 -1.81
N LEU A 45 -0.07 -1.15 -2.93
CA LEU A 45 -0.64 0.19 -2.96
C LEU A 45 -2.16 0.08 -3.05
N TRP A 46 -2.86 0.68 -2.09
CA TRP A 46 -4.31 0.66 -1.96
C TRP A 46 -4.93 1.97 -2.46
N LEU A 47 -6.22 1.93 -2.84
CA LEU A 47 -6.94 3.09 -3.38
C LEU A 47 -7.06 4.25 -2.38
N ASP A 48 -7.11 3.94 -1.08
CA ASP A 48 -7.10 4.92 0.02
C ASP A 48 -5.78 5.72 0.12
N GLY A 49 -4.79 5.42 -0.73
CA GLY A 49 -3.49 6.07 -0.74
C GLY A 49 -2.54 5.53 0.32
N THR A 50 -2.80 4.35 0.88
CA THR A 50 -1.86 3.65 1.76
C THR A 50 -0.99 2.64 0.99
N LEU A 51 0.27 2.54 1.39
CA LEU A 51 1.23 1.56 0.89
C LEU A 51 1.65 0.66 2.04
N GLY A 52 1.10 -0.56 2.06
CA GLY A 52 1.48 -1.61 2.98
C GLY A 52 2.62 -2.45 2.42
N TYR A 53 3.45 -3.02 3.29
CA TYR A 53 4.39 -4.07 2.90
C TYR A 53 4.29 -5.28 3.82
N TYR A 54 4.37 -6.45 3.20
CA TYR A 54 4.01 -7.74 3.78
C TYR A 54 5.17 -8.73 3.62
N HIS A 55 5.10 -9.82 4.37
CA HIS A 55 6.04 -10.92 4.18
C HIS A 55 5.94 -11.53 2.77
N ASP A 56 4.70 -11.69 2.28
CA ASP A 56 4.40 -12.30 0.99
C ASP A 56 3.14 -11.72 0.32
N GLU A 57 2.82 -12.26 -0.85
CA GLU A 57 1.70 -11.82 -1.70
C GLU A 57 0.31 -12.14 -1.14
N THR A 58 0.20 -12.92 -0.06
CA THR A 58 -1.09 -13.20 0.60
C THR A 58 -1.64 -11.95 1.30
N ALA A 59 -0.77 -10.97 1.57
CA ALA A 59 -1.09 -9.73 2.29
C ALA A 59 -1.73 -9.96 3.67
N GLN A 60 -1.47 -11.11 4.31
CA GLN A 60 -2.02 -11.46 5.62
C GLN A 60 -1.17 -10.92 6.78
N ASP A 61 0.16 -10.90 6.60
CA ASP A 61 1.12 -10.49 7.63
C ASP A 61 1.75 -9.15 7.25
N GLU A 62 1.09 -8.06 7.67
CA GLU A 62 1.55 -6.68 7.45
C GLU A 62 2.73 -6.38 8.37
N GLU A 63 3.88 -6.03 7.79
CA GLU A 63 5.01 -5.55 8.58
C GLU A 63 4.79 -4.09 9.01
N ASP A 64 4.34 -3.23 8.09
CA ASP A 64 4.04 -1.82 8.35
C ASP A 64 3.29 -1.18 7.15
N ARG A 65 2.84 0.06 7.34
CA ARG A 65 2.08 0.83 6.36
C ARG A 65 2.45 2.31 6.33
N VAL A 66 2.59 2.84 5.13
CA VAL A 66 2.85 4.27 4.89
C VAL A 66 1.61 4.91 4.27
N VAL A 67 1.11 5.98 4.87
CA VAL A 67 0.05 6.81 4.27
C VAL A 67 0.67 7.75 3.24
N ILE A 68 0.64 7.38 1.96
CA ILE A 68 1.33 8.13 0.89
C ILE A 68 0.79 9.55 0.77
N HIS A 69 -0.55 9.69 0.72
CA HIS A 69 -1.23 10.95 0.43
C HIS A 69 -0.78 12.11 1.35
N PHE A 70 -0.36 11.80 2.58
CA PHE A 70 0.06 12.80 3.56
C PHE A 70 1.55 12.78 3.88
N ASN A 71 2.22 11.61 3.82
CA ASN A 71 3.58 11.47 4.35
C ASN A 71 4.68 11.53 3.28
N VAL A 72 4.37 11.23 2.01
CA VAL A 72 5.40 11.21 0.96
C VAL A 72 5.66 12.62 0.46
N ARG A 73 6.91 13.06 0.56
CA ARG A 73 7.37 14.37 0.08
C ARG A 73 8.10 14.30 -1.25
N ASP A 74 8.84 13.21 -1.48
CA ASP A 74 9.69 13.02 -2.65
C ASP A 74 9.89 11.51 -2.92
N ILE A 75 10.10 11.14 -4.19
CA ILE A 75 10.40 9.77 -4.62
C ILE A 75 11.63 9.81 -5.51
N LYS A 76 12.73 9.24 -5.03
CA LYS A 76 14.01 9.19 -5.74
C LYS A 76 14.21 7.84 -6.40
N VAL A 77 14.76 7.84 -7.61
CA VAL A 77 15.02 6.62 -8.38
C VAL A 77 16.44 6.66 -8.96
N GLY A 78 17.08 5.49 -9.08
CA GLY A 78 18.37 5.36 -9.76
C GLY A 78 19.48 6.24 -9.14
N GLN A 79 20.07 7.12 -9.94
CA GLN A 79 21.19 7.97 -9.52
C GLN A 79 20.80 9.05 -8.51
N GLU A 80 19.50 9.31 -8.32
CA GLU A 80 19.01 10.25 -7.30
C GLU A 80 19.22 9.68 -5.87
N CYS A 81 19.41 8.37 -5.74
CA CYS A 81 19.61 7.66 -4.48
C CYS A 81 21.09 7.67 -4.01
N GLN A 82 21.61 8.85 -3.69
CA GLN A 82 23.04 9.07 -3.43
C GLN A 82 23.62 8.24 -2.26
N ASP A 83 22.86 8.03 -1.19
CA ASP A 83 23.33 7.40 0.06
C ASP A 83 22.84 5.95 0.25
N VAL A 84 22.35 5.31 -0.82
CA VAL A 84 21.77 3.97 -0.75
C VAL A 84 22.64 3.00 -1.53
N GLN A 85 23.26 2.05 -0.83
CA GLN A 85 23.92 0.93 -1.48
C GLN A 85 22.88 -0.14 -1.85
N PRO A 86 22.75 -0.52 -3.15
CA PRO A 86 21.80 -1.53 -3.57
C PRO A 86 22.11 -2.90 -2.94
N PRO A 87 21.16 -3.86 -2.98
CA PRO A 87 21.41 -5.22 -2.52
C PRO A 87 22.61 -5.83 -3.27
N GLU A 88 23.52 -6.46 -2.53
CA GLU A 88 24.74 -7.04 -3.11
C GLU A 88 24.44 -7.97 -4.31
N GLY A 89 25.19 -7.79 -5.39
CA GLY A 89 25.08 -8.62 -6.60
C GLY A 89 24.07 -8.15 -7.65
N ARG A 90 23.52 -6.93 -7.53
CA ARG A 90 22.65 -6.30 -8.55
C ARG A 90 22.86 -4.80 -8.69
#